data_AF-A0A5A7NCC1-F1
#
_entry.id   AF-A0A5A7NCC1-F1
#
_cell.length_a   1.000
_cell.length_b   1.000
_cell.length_c   1.000
_cell.angle_alpha   90.00
_cell.angle_beta   90.00
_cell.angle_gamma   90.00
#
_symmetry.space_group_name_H-M   'P 1'
#
loop_
_entity.id
_entity.type
_entity.pdbx_description
1 polymer ?
#
loop_
_entity_poly.entity_id
_entity_poly.type
_entity_poly.pdbx_seq_one_letter_code
_entity_poly.pdbx_strand_id
1 'polypeptide(L)'
;MDAPPPHEDVRPFMAVLGALRSYGYAAPALYHADQDAGFLVLEDLGDDRFSRVIARDPGLEAGLYGAAVDLLVDLQCHQPPARLPIRVGSDAGDHHSLPLYDKALMLREAALFGDYYYPAFAPPQMETDEQAAEVDRLNAIWAQLLERTKICDANDPVLVLRDYHADNLMWLPNRDGLQTIGLLDFQDAVRGHRAYDLVSLLQDARRDVSADLERRMIRHYLEGAKAAGQPIPEAAFIDDYTSGGPAGHQDHRHFHPFMETRWQGSLFATSATHVGSFGAQSGASRPV
;
A
#
# COMPACT_ATOMS: atom_id res chain seq x y z
N MET A 1 11.68 -12.59 0.53
CA MET A 1 11.85 -11.13 0.76
C MET A 1 13.31 -10.89 1.11
N ASP A 2 13.89 -9.83 0.58
CA ASP A 2 15.25 -9.37 0.85
C ASP A 2 15.18 -7.88 1.17
N ALA A 3 15.41 -7.54 2.43
CA ALA A 3 15.32 -6.18 2.98
C ALA A 3 16.64 -5.88 3.68
N PRO A 4 17.71 -5.56 2.93
CA PRO A 4 19.07 -5.53 3.45
C PRO A 4 19.26 -4.36 4.43
N PRO A 5 19.65 -4.63 5.70
CA PRO A 5 19.96 -3.56 6.65
C PRO A 5 21.16 -2.72 6.17
N PRO A 6 21.21 -1.41 6.46
CA PRO A 6 20.28 -0.65 7.31
C PRO A 6 19.11 -0.02 6.54
N HIS A 7 18.90 -0.37 5.27
CA HIS A 7 17.99 0.35 4.37
C HIS A 7 16.52 -0.02 4.58
N GLU A 8 16.25 -1.28 4.95
CA GLU A 8 14.90 -1.78 5.13
C GLU A 8 14.84 -2.76 6.32
N ASP A 9 13.68 -2.87 6.95
CA ASP A 9 13.47 -3.65 8.17
C ASP A 9 12.32 -4.64 7.96
N VAL A 10 12.57 -5.93 8.22
CA VAL A 10 11.57 -6.99 8.07
C VAL A 10 10.58 -7.07 9.23
N ARG A 11 10.87 -6.41 10.36
CA ARG A 11 10.07 -6.50 11.59
C ARG A 11 8.64 -5.93 11.45
N PRO A 12 8.41 -4.77 10.80
CA PRO A 12 7.06 -4.29 10.49
C PRO A 12 6.25 -5.32 9.70
N PHE A 13 6.83 -5.89 8.63
CA PHE A 13 6.20 -6.94 7.83
C PHE A 13 5.80 -8.13 8.70
N MET A 14 6.71 -8.65 9.52
CA MET A 14 6.45 -9.80 10.38
C MET A 14 5.33 -9.54 11.41
N ALA A 15 5.27 -8.32 11.96
CA ALA A 15 4.26 -7.94 12.94
C ALA A 15 2.85 -7.88 12.32
N VAL A 16 2.71 -7.21 11.18
CA VAL A 16 1.42 -7.10 10.47
C VAL A 16 1.03 -8.47 9.89
N LEU A 17 1.99 -9.24 9.36
CA LEU A 17 1.75 -10.61 8.91
C LEU A 17 1.14 -11.46 10.02
N GLY A 18 1.72 -11.40 11.23
CA GLY A 18 1.23 -12.12 12.39
C GLY A 18 -0.19 -11.72 12.78
N ALA A 19 -0.53 -10.43 12.64
CA ALA A 19 -1.89 -9.92 12.89
C ALA A 19 -2.89 -10.48 11.87
N LEU A 20 -2.62 -10.28 10.57
CA LEU A 20 -3.51 -10.71 9.49
C LEU A 20 -3.77 -12.23 9.52
N ARG A 21 -2.74 -13.03 9.75
CA ARG A 21 -2.89 -14.48 9.88
C ARG A 21 -3.67 -14.88 11.14
N SER A 22 -3.58 -14.13 12.24
CA SER A 22 -4.36 -14.39 13.45
C SER A 22 -5.86 -14.10 13.27
N TYR A 23 -6.22 -13.24 12.31
CA TYR A 23 -7.59 -12.99 11.90
C TYR A 23 -8.10 -14.02 10.87
N GLY A 24 -7.23 -14.92 10.40
CA GLY A 24 -7.59 -15.97 9.45
C GLY A 24 -7.49 -15.55 7.98
N TYR A 25 -6.86 -14.42 7.67
CA TYR A 25 -6.66 -13.97 6.29
C TYR A 25 -5.51 -14.69 5.59
N ALA A 26 -5.57 -14.71 4.27
CA ALA A 26 -4.55 -15.30 3.40
C ALA A 26 -3.35 -14.35 3.19
N ALA A 27 -2.67 -13.97 4.26
CA ALA A 27 -1.32 -13.39 4.17
C ALA A 27 -0.27 -14.53 4.11
N PRO A 28 0.88 -14.36 3.43
CA PRO A 28 1.79 -15.47 3.14
C PRO A 28 2.34 -16.14 4.40
N ALA A 29 2.36 -17.48 4.47
CA ALA A 29 2.99 -18.17 5.59
C ALA A 29 4.48 -17.82 5.69
N LEU A 30 5.00 -17.68 6.92
CA LEU A 30 6.42 -17.48 7.18
C LEU A 30 7.08 -18.82 7.49
N TYR A 31 7.96 -19.30 6.59
CA TYR A 31 8.68 -20.56 6.78
C TYR A 31 10.00 -20.38 7.52
N HIS A 32 10.72 -19.31 7.21
CA HIS A 32 12.01 -19.00 7.85
C HIS A 32 12.23 -17.49 7.89
N ALA A 33 12.95 -17.01 8.91
CA ALA A 33 13.31 -15.60 9.06
C ALA A 33 14.72 -15.48 9.62
N ASP A 34 15.54 -14.66 8.97
CA ASP A 34 16.80 -14.13 9.49
C ASP A 34 16.64 -12.60 9.55
N GLN A 35 16.25 -12.09 10.70
CA GLN A 35 15.94 -10.67 10.88
C GLN A 35 17.19 -9.80 10.85
N ASP A 36 18.31 -10.31 11.39
CA ASP A 36 19.57 -9.57 11.45
C ASP A 36 20.16 -9.40 10.05
N ALA A 37 19.94 -10.38 9.16
CA ALA A 37 20.33 -10.31 7.76
C ALA A 37 19.24 -9.72 6.84
N GLY A 38 18.01 -9.52 7.33
CA GLY A 38 16.90 -8.97 6.54
C GLY A 38 16.24 -9.95 5.55
N PHE A 39 16.32 -11.26 5.80
CA PHE A 39 15.76 -12.28 4.91
C PHE A 39 14.52 -12.96 5.47
N LEU A 40 13.48 -13.08 4.65
CA LEU A 40 12.31 -13.91 4.94
C LEU A 40 12.04 -14.91 3.81
N VAL A 41 11.78 -16.16 4.19
CA VAL A 41 11.27 -17.21 3.30
C VAL A 41 9.77 -17.33 3.55
N LEU A 42 9.00 -17.03 2.51
CA LEU A 42 7.55 -16.89 2.57
C LEU A 42 6.86 -17.89 1.64
N GLU A 43 5.60 -18.19 1.95
CA GLU A 43 4.67 -18.85 1.04
C GLU A 43 4.52 -18.04 -0.25
N ASP A 44 4.54 -18.75 -1.37
CA ASP A 44 4.18 -18.20 -2.67
C ASP A 44 2.66 -18.28 -2.83
N LEU A 45 2.00 -17.12 -2.91
CA LEU A 45 0.56 -17.01 -3.14
C LEU A 45 0.18 -17.13 -4.63
N GLY A 46 1.16 -17.39 -5.51
CA GLY A 46 0.97 -17.57 -6.93
C GLY A 46 1.01 -16.26 -7.71
N ASP A 47 0.38 -16.28 -8.88
CA ASP A 47 0.54 -15.24 -9.92
C ASP A 47 -0.75 -14.48 -10.26
N ASP A 48 -1.88 -14.88 -9.69
CA ASP A 48 -3.21 -14.40 -10.02
C ASP A 48 -3.57 -13.13 -9.23
N ARG A 49 -2.79 -12.07 -9.42
CA ARG A 49 -3.15 -10.71 -8.96
C ARG A 49 -4.51 -10.33 -9.53
N PHE A 50 -5.33 -9.63 -8.75
CA PHE A 50 -6.66 -9.18 -9.18
C PHE A 50 -6.60 -8.45 -10.52
N SER A 51 -5.66 -7.52 -10.68
CA SER A 51 -5.46 -6.79 -11.94
C SER A 51 -5.30 -7.70 -13.16
N ARG A 52 -4.49 -8.77 -13.01
CA ARG A 52 -4.18 -9.75 -14.05
C ARG A 52 -5.37 -10.67 -14.31
N VAL A 53 -6.08 -11.07 -13.27
CA VAL A 53 -7.31 -11.88 -13.40
C VAL A 53 -8.39 -11.09 -14.13
N ILE A 54 -8.62 -9.83 -13.76
CA ILE A 54 -9.60 -8.96 -14.40
C ILE A 54 -9.22 -8.66 -15.85
N ALA A 55 -7.93 -8.47 -16.14
CA ALA A 55 -7.47 -8.28 -17.52
C ALA A 55 -7.74 -9.51 -18.41
N ARG A 56 -7.70 -10.72 -17.84
CA ARG A 56 -8.02 -11.97 -18.54
C ARG A 56 -9.53 -12.21 -18.67
N ASP A 57 -10.28 -11.88 -17.63
CA ASP A 57 -11.75 -12.01 -17.59
C ASP A 57 -12.40 -10.81 -16.87
N PRO A 58 -12.78 -9.76 -17.61
CA PRO A 58 -13.42 -8.58 -17.05
C PRO A 58 -14.74 -8.88 -16.33
N GLY A 59 -15.39 -10.02 -16.62
CA GLY A 59 -16.63 -10.43 -15.95
C GLY A 59 -16.45 -10.70 -14.46
N LEU A 60 -15.22 -10.96 -14.01
CA LEU A 60 -14.90 -11.23 -12.61
C LEU A 60 -14.73 -9.96 -11.76
N GLU A 61 -14.58 -8.78 -12.37
CA GLU A 61 -14.22 -7.54 -11.67
C GLU A 61 -15.18 -7.24 -10.51
N ALA A 62 -16.49 -7.27 -10.78
CA ALA A 62 -17.48 -6.96 -9.74
C ALA A 62 -17.45 -7.96 -8.57
N GLY A 63 -17.19 -9.25 -8.84
CA GLY A 63 -17.11 -10.28 -7.81
C GLY A 63 -15.84 -10.16 -6.97
N LEU A 64 -14.70 -9.90 -7.62
CA LEU A 64 -13.41 -9.71 -6.95
C LEU A 64 -13.42 -8.47 -6.06
N TYR A 65 -13.90 -7.33 -6.57
CA TYR A 65 -14.05 -6.12 -5.77
C TYR A 65 -15.04 -6.32 -4.62
N GLY A 66 -16.15 -7.04 -4.84
CA GLY A 66 -17.08 -7.40 -3.77
C GLY A 66 -16.41 -8.19 -2.64
N ALA A 67 -15.63 -9.21 -2.99
CA ALA A 67 -14.91 -10.02 -2.01
C ALA A 67 -13.80 -9.24 -1.29
N ALA A 68 -13.12 -8.32 -1.96
CA ALA A 68 -12.16 -7.43 -1.33
C ALA A 68 -12.83 -6.44 -0.36
N VAL A 69 -14.03 -5.96 -0.68
CA VAL A 69 -14.82 -5.13 0.23
C VAL A 69 -15.29 -5.94 1.44
N ASP A 70 -15.72 -7.19 1.25
CA ASP A 70 -16.09 -8.09 2.36
C ASP A 70 -14.92 -8.31 3.32
N LEU A 71 -13.71 -8.56 2.78
CA LEU A 71 -12.50 -8.67 3.60
C LEU A 71 -12.23 -7.38 4.36
N LEU A 72 -12.40 -6.21 3.72
CA LEU A 72 -12.14 -4.93 4.37
C LEU A 72 -13.13 -4.66 5.51
N VAL A 73 -14.42 -5.00 5.35
CA VAL A 73 -15.43 -4.89 6.40
C VAL A 73 -15.05 -5.78 7.60
N ASP A 74 -14.64 -7.02 7.34
CA ASP A 74 -14.22 -7.96 8.40
C ASP A 74 -12.94 -7.50 9.10
N LEU A 75 -11.94 -7.05 8.33
CA LEU A 75 -10.68 -6.50 8.85
C LEU A 75 -10.91 -5.37 9.84
N GLN A 76 -11.84 -4.48 9.51
CA GLN A 76 -12.17 -3.30 10.30
C GLN A 76 -13.05 -3.61 11.54
N CYS A 77 -13.49 -4.86 11.69
CA CYS A 77 -14.07 -5.35 12.94
C CYS A 77 -13.01 -5.66 14.00
N HIS A 78 -11.74 -5.83 13.60
CA HIS A 78 -10.64 -6.02 14.52
C HIS A 78 -10.07 -4.67 14.98
N GLN A 79 -10.20 -4.37 16.28
CA GLN A 79 -9.56 -3.18 16.83
C GLN A 79 -8.03 -3.30 16.76
N PRO A 80 -7.33 -2.39 16.05
CA PRO A 80 -5.89 -2.49 15.89
C PRO A 80 -5.19 -2.08 17.19
N PRO A 81 -4.35 -2.94 17.80
CA PRO A 81 -3.58 -2.54 18.97
C PRO A 81 -2.51 -1.51 18.57
N ALA A 82 -2.13 -0.63 19.49
CA ALA A 82 -1.06 0.34 19.24
C ALA A 82 0.32 -0.31 19.01
N ARG A 83 0.48 -1.57 19.43
CA ARG A 83 1.70 -2.35 19.28
C ARG A 83 1.33 -3.76 18.85
N LEU A 84 1.99 -4.24 17.80
CA LEU A 84 1.85 -5.60 17.30
C LEU A 84 3.04 -6.42 17.74
N PRO A 85 2.84 -7.64 18.28
CA PRO A 85 3.94 -8.52 18.64
C PRO A 85 4.67 -8.99 17.38
N ILE A 86 6.00 -8.93 17.39
CA ILE A 86 6.83 -9.57 16.37
C ILE A 86 7.04 -11.02 16.84
N ARG A 87 6.48 -11.98 16.10
CA ARG A 87 6.56 -13.40 16.43
C ARG A 87 7.68 -14.07 15.65
N VAL A 88 8.58 -14.75 16.37
CA VAL A 88 9.67 -15.55 15.79
C VAL A 88 9.62 -16.92 16.47
N GLY A 89 9.18 -17.94 15.76
CA GLY A 89 8.92 -19.24 16.39
C GLY A 89 7.86 -19.15 17.49
N SER A 90 8.13 -19.76 18.66
CA SER A 90 7.20 -19.77 19.81
C SER A 90 7.29 -18.52 20.71
N ASP A 91 8.30 -17.69 20.54
CA ASP A 91 8.64 -16.65 21.51
C ASP A 91 8.26 -15.26 20.96
N ALA A 92 7.53 -14.49 21.77
CA ALA A 92 7.21 -13.08 21.49
C ALA A 92 8.02 -12.21 22.44
N GLY A 93 9.05 -11.53 21.93
CA GLY A 93 9.90 -10.62 22.71
C GLY A 93 9.78 -9.16 22.30
N ASP A 94 9.71 -8.90 20.99
CA ASP A 94 9.73 -7.55 20.42
C ASP A 94 8.35 -7.12 19.88
N HIS A 95 8.15 -5.82 19.69
CA HIS A 95 6.91 -5.25 19.21
C HIS A 95 7.14 -4.16 18.18
N HIS A 96 6.34 -4.18 17.12
CA HIS A 96 6.24 -3.08 16.17
C HIS A 96 5.18 -2.07 16.65
N SER A 97 5.52 -0.78 16.65
CA SER A 97 4.55 0.28 16.92
C SER A 97 3.69 0.50 15.69
N LEU A 98 2.37 0.43 15.84
CA LEU A 98 1.42 0.70 14.77
C LEU A 98 0.95 2.17 14.91
N PRO A 99 1.54 3.11 14.14
CA PRO A 99 1.31 4.53 14.36
C PRO A 99 -0.14 4.91 13.99
N LEU A 100 -0.61 6.02 14.54
CA LEU A 100 -1.84 6.64 14.04
C LEU A 100 -1.54 7.30 12.70
N TYR A 101 -2.48 7.20 11.78
CA TYR A 101 -2.48 7.93 10.52
C TYR A 101 -3.00 9.35 10.74
N ASP A 102 -2.22 10.11 11.50
CA ASP A 102 -2.56 11.47 11.92
C ASP A 102 -2.15 12.52 10.88
N LYS A 103 -2.51 13.78 11.16
CA LYS A 103 -2.16 14.94 10.30
C LYS A 103 -0.65 15.02 10.04
N ALA A 104 0.18 14.70 11.03
CA ALA A 104 1.61 14.82 10.89
C ALA A 104 2.16 13.74 9.93
N LEU A 105 1.65 12.51 10.00
CA LEU A 105 2.02 11.45 9.07
C LEU A 105 1.50 11.74 7.65
N MET A 106 0.24 12.15 7.50
CA MET A 106 -0.32 12.54 6.21
C MET A 106 0.46 13.69 5.54
N LEU A 107 0.87 14.71 6.30
CA LEU A 107 1.70 15.80 5.78
C LEU A 107 3.08 15.34 5.34
N ARG A 108 3.72 14.43 6.09
CA ARG A 108 5.00 13.84 5.68
C ARG A 108 4.86 13.08 4.36
N GLU A 109 3.75 12.36 4.17
CA GLU A 109 3.49 11.63 2.93
C GLU A 109 3.17 12.55 1.77
N ALA A 110 2.37 13.58 1.98
CA ALA A 110 2.08 14.59 0.97
C ALA A 110 3.36 15.33 0.51
N ALA A 111 4.32 15.55 1.42
CA ALA A 111 5.59 16.18 1.11
C ALA A 111 6.47 15.36 0.14
N LEU A 112 6.28 14.03 0.06
CA LEU A 112 7.01 13.18 -0.89
C LEU A 112 6.81 13.62 -2.35
N PHE A 113 5.67 14.22 -2.68
CA PHE A 113 5.46 14.82 -3.99
C PHE A 113 6.48 15.95 -4.25
N GLY A 114 6.69 16.83 -3.28
CA GLY A 114 7.66 17.92 -3.35
C GLY A 114 9.12 17.45 -3.34
N ASP A 115 9.40 16.37 -2.61
CA ASP A 115 10.75 15.83 -2.47
C ASP A 115 11.22 15.04 -3.71
N TYR A 116 10.31 14.27 -4.31
CA TYR A 116 10.68 13.29 -5.35
C TYR A 116 10.07 13.59 -6.72
N TYR A 117 8.79 13.94 -6.78
CA TYR A 117 8.10 14.13 -8.05
C TYR A 117 8.37 15.51 -8.63
N TYR A 118 8.10 16.57 -7.86
CA TYR A 118 8.20 17.93 -8.32
C TYR A 118 9.57 18.27 -8.92
N PRO A 119 10.72 17.92 -8.32
CA PRO A 119 12.03 18.25 -8.89
C PRO A 119 12.31 17.55 -10.22
N ALA A 120 11.71 16.39 -10.46
CA ALA A 120 11.86 15.64 -11.70
C ALA A 120 11.04 16.24 -12.86
N PHE A 121 10.02 17.07 -12.56
CA PHE A 121 9.09 17.65 -13.53
C PHE A 121 9.04 19.18 -13.49
N ALA A 122 9.80 19.82 -12.61
CA ALA A 122 9.90 21.26 -12.52
C ALA A 122 10.40 21.85 -13.86
N PRO A 123 9.95 23.05 -14.24
CA PRO A 123 10.43 23.71 -15.45
C PRO A 123 11.96 23.80 -15.44
N PRO A 124 12.67 23.42 -16.52
CA PRO A 124 14.13 23.39 -16.54
C PRO A 124 14.80 24.75 -16.27
N GLN A 125 14.06 25.84 -16.43
CA GLN A 125 14.51 27.22 -16.23
C GLN A 125 14.25 27.74 -14.81
N MET A 126 13.57 26.98 -13.97
CA MET A 126 13.23 27.38 -12.61
C MET A 126 14.44 27.15 -11.69
N GLU A 127 14.89 28.22 -11.03
CA GLU A 127 16.02 28.17 -10.11
C GLU A 127 15.69 27.33 -8.86
N THR A 128 16.71 26.78 -8.20
CA THR A 128 16.50 25.89 -7.04
C THR A 128 15.71 26.54 -5.91
N ASP A 129 15.97 27.82 -5.62
CA ASP A 129 15.25 28.55 -4.58
C ASP A 129 13.77 28.78 -4.95
N GLU A 130 13.47 28.94 -6.25
CA GLU A 130 12.10 29.09 -6.74
C GLU A 130 11.34 27.75 -6.65
N GLN A 131 12.01 26.63 -6.94
CA GLN A 131 11.44 25.29 -6.75
C GLN A 131 11.13 25.01 -5.27
N ALA A 132 12.06 25.35 -4.38
CA ALA A 132 11.86 25.16 -2.94
C ALA A 132 10.67 25.99 -2.42
N ALA A 133 10.55 27.25 -2.87
CA ALA A 133 9.43 28.11 -2.50
C ALA A 133 8.08 27.56 -2.99
N GLU A 134 8.02 26.93 -4.16
CA GLU A 134 6.80 26.29 -4.65
C GLU A 134 6.46 25.01 -3.87
N VAL A 135 7.46 24.20 -3.51
CA VAL A 135 7.25 23.04 -2.62
C VAL A 135 6.70 23.48 -1.27
N ASP A 136 7.24 24.54 -0.67
CA ASP A 136 6.72 25.12 0.58
C ASP A 136 5.26 25.59 0.43
N ARG A 137 4.94 26.22 -0.71
CA ARG A 137 3.56 26.63 -1.02
C ARG A 137 2.62 25.43 -1.12
N LEU A 138 3.02 24.36 -1.80
CA LEU A 138 2.23 23.13 -1.92
C LEU A 138 1.99 22.48 -0.55
N ASN A 139 3.04 22.38 0.27
CA ASN A 139 2.94 21.87 1.64
C ASN A 139 2.00 22.71 2.52
N ALA A 140 2.01 24.03 2.36
CA ALA A 140 1.07 24.92 3.06
C ALA A 140 -0.39 24.74 2.60
N ILE A 141 -0.63 24.42 1.33
CA ILE A 141 -1.97 24.07 0.82
C ILE A 141 -2.45 22.75 1.45
N TRP A 142 -1.59 21.73 1.49
CA TRP A 142 -1.91 20.46 2.13
C TRP A 142 -2.28 20.63 3.60
N ALA A 143 -1.51 21.42 4.35
CA ALA A 143 -1.82 21.72 5.75
C ALA A 143 -3.22 22.35 5.92
N GLN A 144 -3.55 23.34 5.10
CA GLN A 144 -4.87 23.99 5.13
C GLN A 144 -6.02 23.07 4.75
N LEU A 145 -5.80 22.15 3.80
CA LEU A 145 -6.81 21.16 3.42
C LEU A 145 -7.04 20.17 4.56
N LEU A 146 -5.98 19.61 5.13
CA LEU A 146 -6.09 18.63 6.22
C LEU A 146 -6.72 19.22 7.50
N GLU A 147 -6.56 20.52 7.75
CA GLU A 147 -7.28 21.23 8.82
C GLU A 147 -8.81 21.17 8.67
N ARG A 148 -9.32 21.05 7.45
CA ARG A 148 -10.76 21.02 7.14
C ARG A 148 -11.33 19.60 7.09
N THR A 149 -10.48 18.58 7.09
CA THR A 149 -10.89 17.17 7.03
C THR A 149 -10.97 16.56 8.43
N LYS A 150 -11.90 15.62 8.61
CA LYS A 150 -12.06 14.83 9.83
C LYS A 150 -11.38 13.46 9.75
N ILE A 151 -10.83 13.10 8.59
CA ILE A 151 -10.17 11.82 8.34
C ILE A 151 -9.00 11.57 9.30
N CYS A 152 -8.40 12.65 9.82
CA CYS A 152 -7.28 12.58 10.77
C CYS A 152 -7.73 12.47 12.24
N ASP A 153 -9.00 12.74 12.53
CA ASP A 153 -9.56 12.78 13.89
C ASP A 153 -10.04 11.38 14.29
N ALA A 154 -9.14 10.39 14.16
CA ALA A 154 -9.42 8.95 14.26
C ALA A 154 -9.80 8.53 15.69
N ASN A 155 -11.00 8.92 16.13
CA ASN A 155 -11.59 8.58 17.43
C ASN A 155 -11.93 7.08 17.55
N ASP A 156 -12.06 6.40 16.41
CA ASP A 156 -12.28 4.95 16.29
C ASP A 156 -11.42 4.40 15.14
N PRO A 157 -10.09 4.30 15.33
CA PRO A 157 -9.19 3.91 14.26
C PRO A 157 -9.32 2.41 13.96
N VAL A 158 -9.27 2.08 12.68
CA VAL A 158 -9.22 0.69 12.19
C VAL A 158 -7.84 0.39 11.62
N LEU A 159 -7.53 -0.89 11.40
CA LEU A 159 -6.31 -1.25 10.68
C LEU A 159 -6.46 -0.79 9.23
N VAL A 160 -5.50 0.02 8.77
CA VAL A 160 -5.39 0.49 7.39
C VAL A 160 -4.11 -0.10 6.82
N LEU A 161 -4.22 -0.87 5.73
CA LEU A 161 -3.09 -1.53 5.08
C LEU A 161 -2.28 -0.59 4.19
N ARG A 162 -2.90 0.52 3.77
CA ARG A 162 -2.37 1.61 2.94
C ARG A 162 -2.17 1.26 1.46
N ASP A 163 -1.68 0.07 1.16
CA ASP A 163 -1.50 -0.40 -0.22
C ASP A 163 -2.57 -1.43 -0.64
N TYR A 164 -3.82 -1.18 -0.24
CA TYR A 164 -4.96 -2.04 -0.54
C TYR A 164 -5.54 -1.75 -1.93
N HIS A 165 -4.96 -2.35 -2.96
CA HIS A 165 -5.41 -2.19 -4.36
C HIS A 165 -5.17 -3.47 -5.19
N ALA A 166 -5.67 -3.51 -6.43
CA ALA A 166 -5.79 -4.73 -7.23
C ALA A 166 -4.47 -5.42 -7.61
N ASP A 167 -3.31 -4.78 -7.44
CA ASP A 167 -2.00 -5.41 -7.68
C ASP A 167 -1.43 -6.09 -6.43
N ASN A 168 -1.90 -5.71 -5.25
CA ASN A 168 -1.51 -6.27 -3.95
C ASN A 168 -2.55 -7.25 -3.38
N LEU A 169 -3.59 -7.55 -4.17
CA LEU A 169 -4.59 -8.57 -3.89
C LEU A 169 -4.45 -9.77 -4.83
N MET A 170 -4.39 -10.96 -4.25
CA MET A 170 -4.28 -12.24 -4.97
C MET A 170 -5.61 -12.97 -4.97
N TRP A 171 -6.02 -13.50 -6.11
CA TRP A 171 -7.16 -14.40 -6.20
C TRP A 171 -6.72 -15.85 -5.95
N LEU A 172 -7.26 -16.45 -4.90
CA LEU A 172 -6.92 -17.80 -4.44
C LEU A 172 -8.18 -18.69 -4.52
N PRO A 173 -8.64 -19.08 -5.73
CA PRO A 173 -9.94 -19.73 -5.94
C PRO A 173 -10.11 -21.09 -5.26
N ASN A 174 -9.01 -21.71 -4.84
CA ASN A 174 -9.01 -23.00 -4.16
C ASN A 174 -9.08 -22.88 -2.62
N ARG A 175 -9.30 -21.67 -2.09
CA ARG A 175 -9.52 -21.40 -0.66
C ARG A 175 -10.99 -21.03 -0.44
N ASP A 176 -11.40 -21.00 0.83
CA ASP A 176 -12.79 -20.71 1.21
C ASP A 176 -12.95 -19.32 1.82
N GLY A 177 -14.11 -18.71 1.61
CA GLY A 177 -14.48 -17.43 2.23
C GLY A 177 -13.46 -16.33 1.97
N LEU A 178 -13.12 -15.58 3.01
CA LEU A 178 -12.16 -14.46 2.92
C LEU A 178 -10.72 -14.92 2.60
N GLN A 179 -10.39 -16.21 2.75
CA GLN A 179 -9.09 -16.72 2.36
C GLN A 179 -8.92 -16.83 0.83
N THR A 180 -9.99 -16.62 0.07
CA THR A 180 -9.89 -16.46 -1.40
C THR A 180 -9.15 -15.18 -1.80
N ILE A 181 -8.91 -14.26 -0.86
CA ILE A 181 -8.25 -12.97 -1.07
C ILE A 181 -6.88 -13.01 -0.38
N GLY A 182 -5.82 -13.23 -1.16
CA GLY A 182 -4.47 -13.15 -0.65
C GLY A 182 -4.00 -11.70 -0.52
N LEU A 183 -3.31 -11.39 0.58
CA LEU A 183 -2.84 -10.03 0.89
C LEU A 183 -1.32 -9.95 0.71
N LEU A 184 -0.86 -8.93 0.00
CA LEU A 184 0.55 -8.57 -0.16
C LEU A 184 0.78 -7.13 0.32
N ASP A 185 2.05 -6.77 0.51
CA ASP A 185 2.50 -5.37 0.64
C ASP A 185 1.77 -4.58 1.74
N PHE A 186 1.79 -5.11 2.97
CA PHE A 186 1.05 -4.58 4.11
C PHE A 186 1.96 -4.11 5.26
N GLN A 187 3.28 -4.10 5.06
CA GLN A 187 4.26 -3.75 6.11
C GLN A 187 4.13 -2.32 6.61
N ASP A 188 3.55 -1.44 5.81
CA ASP A 188 3.34 -0.02 6.11
C ASP A 188 2.02 0.27 6.82
N ALA A 189 1.31 -0.78 7.27
CA ALA A 189 0.00 -0.63 7.91
C ALA A 189 0.01 0.33 9.10
N VAL A 190 -1.11 1.01 9.30
CA VAL A 190 -1.31 2.04 10.32
C VAL A 190 -2.68 1.91 10.98
N ARG A 191 -2.92 2.72 12.01
CA ARG A 191 -4.23 2.91 12.64
C ARG A 191 -4.86 4.18 12.08
N GLY A 192 -5.89 4.05 11.25
CA GLY A 192 -6.40 5.18 10.49
C GLY A 192 -7.91 5.15 10.28
N HIS A 193 -8.36 6.01 9.38
CA HIS A 193 -9.77 6.12 9.02
C HIS A 193 -10.20 4.96 8.13
N ARG A 194 -11.40 4.43 8.40
CA ARG A 194 -11.96 3.26 7.70
C ARG A 194 -12.19 3.43 6.20
N ALA A 195 -12.27 4.67 5.73
CA ALA A 195 -12.42 4.97 4.30
C ALA A 195 -11.12 4.76 3.49
N TYR A 196 -9.94 4.76 4.12
CA TYR A 196 -8.67 4.88 3.39
C TYR A 196 -8.43 3.74 2.40
N ASP A 197 -8.46 2.49 2.88
CA ASP A 197 -8.25 1.33 2.02
C ASP A 197 -9.38 1.15 0.98
N LEU A 198 -10.60 1.63 1.27
CA LEU A 198 -11.69 1.62 0.30
C LEU A 198 -11.43 2.64 -0.82
N VAL A 199 -10.93 3.83 -0.50
CA VAL A 199 -10.49 4.82 -1.49
C VAL A 199 -9.34 4.24 -2.32
N SER A 200 -8.32 3.65 -1.69
CA SER A 200 -7.20 3.01 -2.38
C SER A 200 -7.66 1.94 -3.38
N LEU A 201 -8.66 1.14 -3.01
CA LEU A 201 -9.20 0.08 -3.87
C LEU A 201 -10.03 0.64 -5.04
N LEU A 202 -10.94 1.58 -4.75
CA LEU A 202 -11.96 2.04 -5.70
C LEU A 202 -11.50 3.21 -6.57
N GLN A 203 -10.47 3.93 -6.15
CA GLN A 203 -9.85 5.04 -6.88
C GLN A 203 -8.40 4.73 -7.23
N ASP A 204 -8.11 3.45 -7.45
CA ASP A 204 -6.78 2.96 -7.82
C ASP A 204 -6.28 3.68 -9.08
N ALA A 205 -5.25 4.50 -8.94
CA ALA A 205 -4.68 5.29 -10.03
C ALA A 205 -4.09 4.44 -11.18
N ARG A 206 -3.93 3.13 -10.99
CA ARG A 206 -3.37 2.19 -11.96
C ARG A 206 -4.44 1.56 -12.86
N ARG A 207 -5.73 1.72 -12.53
CA ARG A 207 -6.84 1.05 -13.19
C ARG A 207 -8.04 1.99 -13.36
N ASP A 208 -8.78 1.81 -14.45
CA ASP A 208 -10.03 2.53 -14.67
C ASP A 208 -11.20 1.82 -13.98
N VAL A 209 -11.35 2.04 -12.66
CA VAL A 209 -12.50 1.56 -11.90
C VAL A 209 -13.72 2.41 -12.28
N SER A 210 -14.72 1.80 -12.92
CA SER A 210 -15.89 2.54 -13.34
C SER A 210 -16.64 3.17 -12.15
N ALA A 211 -17.12 4.41 -12.31
CA ALA A 211 -17.92 5.10 -11.29
C ALA A 211 -19.16 4.31 -10.85
N ASP A 212 -19.67 3.43 -11.71
CA ASP A 212 -20.78 2.54 -11.37
C ASP A 212 -20.37 1.40 -10.44
N LEU A 213 -19.20 0.80 -10.66
CA LEU A 213 -18.62 -0.17 -9.75
C LEU A 213 -18.29 0.49 -8.40
N GLU A 214 -17.64 1.64 -8.40
CA GLU A 214 -17.33 2.41 -7.18
C GLU A 214 -18.59 2.64 -6.33
N ARG A 215 -19.67 3.19 -6.92
CA ARG A 215 -20.93 3.41 -6.20
C ARG A 215 -21.55 2.13 -5.64
N ARG A 216 -21.48 1.02 -6.38
CA ARG A 216 -21.98 -0.27 -5.88
C ARG A 216 -21.15 -0.77 -4.71
N MET A 217 -19.83 -0.66 -4.79
CA MET A 217 -18.91 -1.12 -3.75
C MET A 217 -18.99 -0.29 -2.48
N ILE A 218 -19.20 1.04 -2.59
CA ILE A 218 -19.47 1.90 -1.42
C ILE A 218 -20.76 1.45 -0.72
N ARG A 219 -21.84 1.20 -1.48
CA ARG A 219 -23.09 0.70 -0.89
C ARG A 219 -22.88 -0.66 -0.21
N HIS A 220 -22.20 -1.57 -0.90
CA HIS A 220 -21.88 -2.91 -0.38
C HIS A 220 -21.08 -2.83 0.92
N TYR A 221 -20.08 -1.95 0.98
CA TYR A 221 -19.30 -1.69 2.18
C TYR A 221 -20.16 -1.18 3.34
N LEU A 222 -21.03 -0.20 3.11
CA LEU A 222 -21.92 0.35 4.14
C LEU A 222 -22.94 -0.68 4.65
N GLU A 223 -23.50 -1.49 3.75
CA GLU A 223 -24.41 -2.59 4.09
C GLU A 223 -23.70 -3.69 4.88
N GLY A 224 -22.48 -4.06 4.47
CA GLY A 224 -21.62 -5.02 5.17
C GLY A 224 -21.26 -4.54 6.57
N ALA A 225 -20.80 -3.28 6.71
CA ALA A 225 -20.48 -2.69 8.01
C ALA A 225 -21.70 -2.69 8.95
N LYS A 226 -22.88 -2.36 8.43
CA LYS A 226 -24.15 -2.45 9.19
C LYS A 226 -24.45 -3.89 9.62
N ALA A 227 -24.29 -4.86 8.73
CA ALA A 227 -24.53 -6.27 9.03
C ALA A 227 -23.54 -6.82 10.09
N ALA A 228 -22.31 -6.31 10.10
CA ALA A 228 -21.28 -6.63 11.08
C ALA A 228 -21.46 -5.91 12.44
N GLY A 229 -22.54 -5.12 12.61
CA GLY A 229 -22.81 -4.39 13.86
C GLY A 229 -22.04 -3.07 14.00
N GLN A 230 -21.45 -2.57 12.92
CA GLN A 230 -20.75 -1.28 12.85
C GLN A 230 -21.46 -0.32 11.87
N PRO A 231 -22.68 0.14 12.14
CA PRO A 231 -23.38 1.04 11.22
C PRO A 231 -22.63 2.36 11.04
N ILE A 232 -22.34 2.71 9.79
CA ILE A 232 -21.66 3.96 9.44
C ILE A 232 -22.69 4.93 8.85
N PRO A 233 -22.81 6.18 9.35
CA PRO A 233 -23.68 7.17 8.74
C PRO A 233 -23.23 7.52 7.32
N GLU A 234 -24.01 7.14 6.32
CA GLU A 234 -23.66 7.28 4.89
C GLU A 234 -23.23 8.71 4.53
N ALA A 235 -23.99 9.73 4.93
CA ALA A 235 -23.68 11.12 4.59
C ALA A 235 -22.32 11.57 5.15
N ALA A 236 -21.97 11.16 6.38
CA ALA A 236 -20.67 11.48 6.96
C ALA A 236 -19.56 10.68 6.27
N PHE A 237 -19.81 9.40 6.00
CA PHE A 237 -18.85 8.55 5.31
C PHE A 237 -18.50 9.06 3.90
N ILE A 238 -19.50 9.52 3.13
CA ILE A 238 -19.27 10.07 1.79
C ILE A 238 -18.46 11.37 1.86
N ASP A 239 -18.70 12.21 2.86
CA ASP A 239 -17.90 13.43 3.08
C ASP A 239 -16.43 13.07 3.35
N ASP A 240 -16.18 12.07 4.20
CA ASP A 240 -14.83 11.60 4.52
C ASP A 240 -14.16 10.86 3.35
N TYR A 241 -14.91 10.01 2.62
CA TYR A 241 -14.45 9.24 1.47
C TYR A 241 -14.04 10.16 0.31
N THR A 242 -14.87 11.17 0.02
CA THR A 242 -14.56 12.16 -1.05
C THR A 242 -13.41 13.08 -0.66
N SER A 243 -13.20 13.35 0.63
CA SER A 243 -12.03 14.08 1.13
C SER A 243 -10.73 13.27 1.09
N GLY A 244 -10.81 11.94 1.15
CA GLY A 244 -9.67 11.03 1.05
C GLY A 244 -9.25 10.68 -0.38
N GLY A 245 -10.13 10.91 -1.36
CA GLY A 245 -9.90 10.66 -2.78
C GLY A 245 -9.30 11.86 -3.53
N PRO A 246 -8.79 11.68 -4.77
CA PRO A 246 -8.46 12.81 -5.62
C PRO A 246 -9.73 13.64 -5.85
N ALA A 247 -9.71 14.90 -5.41
CA ALA A 247 -10.82 15.81 -5.60
C ALA A 247 -11.03 16.09 -7.11
N GLY A 248 -12.03 15.46 -7.73
CA GLY A 248 -12.38 15.81 -9.12
C GLY A 248 -13.19 14.77 -9.87
N HIS A 249 -14.50 14.74 -9.64
CA HIS A 249 -15.44 13.97 -10.47
C HIS A 249 -15.73 14.65 -11.83
N GLN A 250 -14.70 15.15 -12.54
CA GLN A 250 -14.79 15.62 -13.92
C GLN A 250 -13.51 15.32 -14.72
N ASP A 251 -13.62 14.30 -15.58
CA ASP A 251 -12.83 14.06 -16.80
C ASP A 251 -11.34 13.68 -16.64
N HIS A 252 -11.05 12.51 -16.07
CA HIS A 252 -9.72 11.88 -16.07
C HIS A 252 -9.44 11.05 -17.34
N ARG A 253 -9.70 11.58 -18.54
CA ARG A 253 -9.37 10.88 -19.81
C ARG A 253 -7.91 11.05 -20.28
N HIS A 254 -7.02 11.68 -19.49
CA HIS A 254 -5.69 12.08 -19.98
C HIS A 254 -4.47 11.72 -19.11
N PHE A 255 -4.62 10.95 -18.02
CA PHE A 255 -3.48 10.61 -17.14
C PHE A 255 -2.81 9.23 -17.41
N HIS A 256 -3.15 8.56 -18.52
CA HIS A 256 -3.02 7.09 -18.61
C HIS A 256 -1.92 6.46 -19.51
N PRO A 257 -0.81 7.11 -19.95
CA PRO A 257 0.27 6.31 -20.54
C PRO A 257 1.67 6.44 -19.93
N PHE A 258 1.89 7.23 -18.87
CA PHE A 258 3.27 7.54 -18.44
C PHE A 258 3.79 6.88 -17.16
N MET A 259 2.96 6.20 -16.37
CA MET A 259 3.39 5.59 -15.10
C MET A 259 4.08 4.22 -15.25
N GLU A 260 3.88 3.50 -16.37
CA GLU A 260 4.35 2.11 -16.52
C GLU A 260 5.87 1.94 -16.70
N THR A 261 6.59 2.93 -17.21
CA THR A 261 7.95 2.66 -17.73
C THR A 261 9.11 3.09 -16.82
N ARG A 262 8.87 3.88 -15.76
CA ARG A 262 9.97 4.42 -14.92
C ARG A 262 9.90 4.12 -13.43
N TRP A 263 8.73 3.82 -12.88
CA TRP A 263 8.58 3.56 -11.45
C TRP A 263 9.06 2.15 -11.03
N GLN A 264 9.00 1.15 -11.92
CA GLN A 264 9.62 -0.17 -11.67
C GLN A 264 11.15 -0.14 -11.80
N GLY A 265 11.74 0.89 -12.43
CA GLY A 265 13.17 0.96 -12.71
C GLY A 265 14.00 1.69 -11.65
N SER A 266 13.44 2.68 -10.95
CA SER A 266 14.26 3.56 -10.07
C SER A 266 14.47 3.04 -8.66
N LEU A 267 13.70 2.03 -8.21
CA LEU A 267 13.97 1.33 -6.94
C LEU A 267 14.98 0.19 -7.09
N PHE A 268 15.26 -0.28 -8.31
CA PHE A 268 16.18 -1.40 -8.59
C PHE A 268 17.49 -1.01 -9.28
N ALA A 269 17.70 0.26 -9.66
CA ALA A 269 18.84 0.65 -10.49
C ALA A 269 20.04 1.29 -9.74
N THR A 270 20.06 1.31 -8.41
CA THR A 270 21.18 1.81 -7.60
C THR A 270 21.99 0.68 -6.94
N SER A 271 22.34 -0.38 -7.68
CA SER A 271 23.33 -1.35 -7.20
C SER A 271 24.06 -2.14 -8.31
N ALA A 272 24.17 -1.60 -9.52
CA ALA A 272 24.89 -2.28 -10.61
C ALA A 272 25.86 -1.36 -11.35
N THR A 273 26.88 -0.84 -10.66
CA THR A 273 28.12 -0.41 -11.31
C THR A 273 29.29 -0.52 -10.33
N HIS A 274 29.82 -1.74 -10.15
CA HIS A 274 31.27 -1.99 -9.97
C HIS A 274 31.50 -3.51 -9.91
N VAL A 275 31.81 -4.14 -11.04
CA VAL A 275 32.56 -5.40 -11.03
C VAL A 275 33.96 -5.08 -11.52
N GLY A 276 34.82 -4.77 -10.56
CA GLY A 276 36.26 -4.78 -10.74
C GLY A 276 36.72 -6.19 -11.07
N SER A 277 37.40 -6.32 -12.20
CA SER A 277 38.02 -7.54 -12.69
C SER A 277 39.09 -8.05 -11.71
N PHE A 278 38.89 -9.24 -11.15
CA PHE A 278 39.99 -10.11 -10.69
C PHE A 278 39.72 -11.54 -11.13
N GLY A 279 40.48 -12.00 -12.11
CA GLY A 279 40.52 -13.38 -12.57
C GLY A 279 41.93 -13.68 -13.06
N ALA A 280 42.70 -14.41 -12.26
CA ALA A 280 43.97 -14.99 -12.66
C ALA A 280 43.72 -16.22 -13.54
N GLN A 281 44.42 -16.34 -14.68
CA GLN A 281 45.37 -17.42 -14.96
C GLN A 281 45.76 -17.53 -16.45
N SER A 282 47.06 -17.86 -16.62
CA SER A 282 47.68 -18.65 -17.68
C SER A 282 48.17 -17.96 -18.96
N GLY A 283 49.46 -18.18 -19.24
CA GLY A 283 49.85 -18.79 -20.51
C GLY A 283 50.60 -17.91 -21.52
N ALA A 284 51.93 -17.97 -21.44
CA ALA A 284 52.90 -17.96 -22.55
C ALA A 284 52.98 -16.76 -23.50
N SER A 285 54.11 -16.03 -23.46
CA SER A 285 55.12 -16.04 -24.54
C SER A 285 56.26 -15.05 -24.22
N ARG A 286 57.50 -15.54 -24.26
CA ARG A 286 58.73 -14.71 -24.34
C ARG A 286 58.84 -14.15 -25.76
N PRO A 287 59.53 -13.00 -25.92
CA PRO A 287 60.75 -13.09 -26.72
C PRO A 287 61.94 -12.29 -26.17
N VAL A 288 63.12 -12.80 -26.56
CA VAL A 288 64.51 -12.31 -26.42
C VAL A 288 65.14 -12.39 -25.03
#